data_AF-A0A8T0RTX4-F1
#
_entry.id   AF-A0A8T0RTX4-F1
#
_cell.length_a   1.000
_cell.length_b   1.000
_cell.length_c   1.000
_cell.angle_alpha   90.00
_cell.angle_beta   90.00
_cell.angle_gamma   90.00
#
_symmetry.space_group_name_H-M   'P 1'
#
loop_
_entity.id
_entity.type
_entity.pdbx_description
1 polymer ?
#
loop_
_entity_poly.entity_id
_entity_poly.type
_entity_poly.pdbx_seq_one_letter_code
_entity_poly.pdbx_strand_id
1 'polypeptide(L)'
;MTASLFKEQLVAVFPGFRELKPPYKNDGGARQAASYMLLLLPDGEAVGIGDLYDKAVSTPGFILEAHAGGRGLGGRFMVPMFKFTFEFEASEDMRELGVTGAFEGGDFSGMVAGGTGFPSQECTTRPP
;
A
#
# COMPACT_ATOMS: atom_id res chain seq x y z
N MET A 1 23.68 -27.39 -17.25
CA MET A 1 23.80 -25.93 -17.41
C MET A 1 22.43 -25.33 -17.17
N THR A 2 22.18 -24.75 -16.01
CA THR A 2 20.89 -24.14 -15.65
C THR A 2 20.84 -22.75 -16.27
N ALA A 3 20.00 -22.58 -17.30
CA ALA A 3 19.71 -21.28 -17.88
C ALA A 3 19.16 -20.37 -16.77
N SER A 4 19.92 -19.31 -16.46
CA SER A 4 19.45 -18.27 -15.56
C SER A 4 18.14 -17.70 -16.12
N LEU A 5 17.07 -17.81 -15.34
CA LEU A 5 15.79 -17.14 -15.57
C LEU A 5 15.96 -15.62 -15.35
N PHE A 6 16.84 -14.96 -16.09
CA PHE A 6 16.72 -13.53 -16.31
C PHE A 6 15.58 -13.33 -17.32
N LYS A 7 14.36 -13.57 -16.83
CA LYS A 7 13.15 -13.17 -17.53
C LYS A 7 13.28 -11.66 -17.73
N GLU A 8 13.39 -11.22 -18.98
CA GLU A 8 13.55 -9.82 -19.34
C GLU A 8 12.51 -9.00 -18.58
N GLN A 9 12.97 -8.25 -17.58
CA GLN A 9 12.11 -7.42 -16.77
C GLN A 9 11.73 -6.23 -17.64
N LEU A 10 10.46 -6.18 -18.07
CA LEU A 10 9.96 -5.11 -18.92
C LEU A 10 9.88 -3.83 -18.09
N VAL A 11 10.81 -2.91 -18.34
CA VAL A 11 10.84 -1.59 -17.71
C VAL A 11 9.96 -0.66 -18.53
N ALA A 12 8.98 -0.04 -17.88
CA ALA A 12 8.20 1.02 -18.47
C ALA A 12 8.90 2.36 -18.27
N VAL A 13 8.94 3.18 -19.31
CA VAL A 13 9.56 4.52 -19.27
C VAL A 13 8.47 5.57 -19.43
N PHE A 14 8.44 6.52 -18.51
CA PHE A 14 7.53 7.67 -18.50
C PHE A 14 8.33 8.97 -18.48
N PRO A 15 7.70 10.11 -18.81
CA PRO A 15 8.35 11.40 -18.63
C PRO A 15 8.73 11.63 -17.15
N GLY A 16 10.03 11.62 -16.87
CA GLY A 16 10.63 11.94 -15.57
C GLY A 16 10.87 10.75 -14.63
N PHE A 17 10.40 9.55 -14.96
CA PHE A 17 10.66 8.36 -14.17
C PHE A 17 10.51 7.06 -14.97
N ARG A 18 11.15 6.00 -14.47
CA ARG A 18 11.04 4.63 -14.95
C ARG A 18 10.33 3.78 -13.92
N GLU A 19 9.65 2.76 -14.40
CA GLU A 19 8.83 1.87 -13.61
C GLU A 19 9.22 0.41 -13.86
N LEU A 20 9.38 -0.35 -12.79
CA LEU A 20 9.70 -1.77 -12.84
C LEU A 20 8.79 -2.57 -11.88
N LYS A 21 8.30 -3.72 -12.36
CA LYS A 21 7.40 -4.63 -11.63
C LYS A 21 7.95 -6.05 -11.57
N PRO A 22 8.88 -6.36 -10.65
CA PRO A 22 9.27 -7.73 -10.38
C PRO A 22 8.06 -8.54 -9.85
N PRO A 23 7.64 -9.60 -10.55
CA PRO A 23 6.63 -10.50 -10.02
C PRO A 23 7.24 -11.36 -8.91
N TYR A 24 6.52 -11.54 -7.80
CA TYR A 24 6.86 -12.57 -6.83
C TYR A 24 6.37 -13.94 -7.33
N LYS A 25 7.09 -14.99 -6.95
CA LYS A 25 6.68 -16.36 -7.28
C LYS A 25 5.43 -16.70 -6.46
N ASN A 26 4.32 -16.97 -7.13
CA ASN A 26 3.13 -17.59 -6.54
C ASN A 26 3.17 -19.11 -6.70
N ASP A 27 2.66 -19.83 -5.70
CA ASP A 27 2.73 -21.29 -5.54
C ASP A 27 1.47 -22.04 -6.02
N GLY A 28 0.55 -21.37 -6.71
CA GLY A 28 -0.43 -22.04 -7.58
C GLY A 28 -1.83 -22.24 -7.00
N GLY A 29 -2.32 -21.37 -6.12
CA GLY A 29 -3.73 -21.35 -5.72
C GLY A 29 -4.62 -20.64 -6.75
N ALA A 30 -5.78 -21.22 -7.07
CA ALA A 30 -6.73 -20.82 -8.14
C ALA A 30 -7.37 -19.41 -8.04
N ARG A 31 -6.90 -18.55 -7.13
CA ARG A 31 -7.42 -17.19 -6.94
C ARG A 31 -6.41 -16.25 -6.30
N GLN A 32 -5.15 -16.25 -6.75
CA GLN A 32 -4.13 -15.35 -6.22
C GLN A 32 -3.88 -14.21 -7.20
N ALA A 33 -4.26 -12.98 -6.82
CA ALA A 33 -3.68 -11.79 -7.42
C ALA A 33 -2.15 -11.92 -7.40
N ALA A 34 -1.49 -11.67 -8.52
CA ALA A 34 -0.04 -11.68 -8.57
C ALA A 34 0.48 -10.62 -7.59
N SER A 35 1.20 -11.03 -6.56
CA SER A 35 1.94 -10.09 -5.72
C SER A 35 3.14 -9.58 -6.51
N TYR A 36 3.38 -8.28 -6.45
CA TYR A 36 4.51 -7.63 -7.11
C TYR A 36 5.01 -6.49 -6.23
N MET A 37 6.28 -6.14 -6.40
CA MET A 37 6.82 -4.88 -5.89
C MET A 37 6.81 -3.87 -7.04
N LEU A 38 6.34 -2.65 -6.77
CA LEU A 38 6.38 -1.56 -7.73
C LEU A 38 7.58 -0.66 -7.44
N LEU A 39 8.56 -0.63 -8.34
CA LEU A 39 9.71 0.24 -8.24
C LEU A 39 9.54 1.44 -9.17
N LEU A 40 9.51 2.63 -8.58
CA LEU A 40 9.49 3.90 -9.31
C LEU A 40 10.85 4.57 -9.16
N LEU A 41 11.57 4.71 -10.28
CA LEU A 41 12.91 5.27 -10.31
C LEU A 41 12.86 6.64 -11.01
N PRO A 42 13.00 7.76 -10.30
CA PRO A 42 13.14 9.06 -10.95
C PRO A 42 14.38 9.09 -11.85
N ASP A 43 14.32 9.85 -12.94
CA ASP A 43 15.45 9.93 -13.87
C ASP A 43 16.60 10.80 -13.36
N GLY A 44 16.42 11.51 -12.24
CA GLY A 44 17.48 12.24 -11.51
C GLY A 44 17.93 13.55 -12.15
N GLU A 45 17.64 13.77 -13.43
CA GLU A 45 18.06 14.97 -14.19
C GLU A 45 17.16 16.20 -13.95
N ALA A 46 15.86 15.98 -13.70
CA ALA A 46 14.88 17.07 -13.54
C ALA A 46 13.77 16.77 -12.52
N VAL A 47 13.62 15.51 -12.12
CA VAL A 47 12.59 15.03 -11.20
C VAL A 47 13.31 14.21 -10.14
N GLY A 48 13.24 14.64 -8.89
CA GLY A 48 13.75 13.92 -7.73
C GLY A 48 12.70 12.95 -7.16
N ILE A 49 13.08 12.25 -6.09
CA ILE A 49 12.16 11.35 -5.38
C ILE A 49 11.02 12.13 -4.70
N GLY A 50 11.29 13.36 -4.23
CA GLY A 50 10.28 14.25 -3.64
C GLY A 50 9.24 14.69 -4.66
N ASP A 51 9.67 15.17 -5.83
CA ASP A 51 8.76 15.57 -6.92
C ASP A 51 7.88 14.38 -7.39
N LEU A 52 8.47 13.18 -7.43
CA LEU A 52 7.75 11.96 -7.78
C LEU A 52 6.74 11.56 -6.70
N TYR A 53 7.08 11.75 -5.43
CA TYR A 53 6.16 11.56 -4.30
C TYR A 53 4.99 12.56 -4.38
N ASP A 54 5.27 13.85 -4.57
CA ASP A 54 4.26 14.90 -4.68
C ASP A 54 3.31 14.63 -5.86
N LYS A 55 3.85 14.18 -6.99
CA LYS A 55 3.05 13.76 -8.15
C LYS A 55 2.17 12.55 -7.82
N ALA A 56 2.69 11.57 -7.09
CA ALA A 56 1.95 10.36 -6.74
C ALA A 56 0.79 10.64 -5.77
N VAL A 57 0.97 11.54 -4.81
CA VAL A 57 -0.08 11.90 -3.84
C VAL A 57 -1.11 12.88 -4.41
N SER A 58 -0.72 13.70 -5.38
CA SER A 58 -1.63 14.67 -6.03
C SER A 58 -2.41 14.10 -7.21
N THR A 59 -2.01 12.95 -7.77
CA THR A 59 -2.66 12.34 -8.92
C THR A 59 -3.54 11.15 -8.47
N PRO A 60 -4.88 11.28 -8.51
CA PRO A 60 -5.77 10.17 -8.19
C PRO A 60 -5.49 8.97 -9.08
N GLY A 61 -5.43 7.79 -8.49
CA GLY A 61 -5.21 6.56 -9.25
C GLY A 61 -3.78 6.38 -9.77
N PHE A 62 -2.80 7.23 -9.41
CA PHE A 62 -1.41 7.11 -9.90
C PHE A 62 -0.84 5.69 -9.85
N ILE A 63 -1.01 5.01 -8.71
CA ILE A 63 -0.54 3.62 -8.51
C ILE A 63 -1.37 2.61 -9.31
N LEU A 64 -2.67 2.87 -9.48
CA LEU A 64 -3.62 2.00 -10.18
C LEU A 64 -3.51 2.11 -11.71
N GLU A 65 -3.30 3.32 -12.21
CA GLU A 65 -3.24 3.67 -13.63
C GLU A 65 -1.86 3.48 -14.26
N ALA A 66 -0.82 3.31 -13.45
CA ALA A 66 0.54 3.08 -13.93
C ALA A 66 0.68 1.70 -14.59
N HIS A 67 -0.19 1.23 -15.47
CA HIS A 67 -0.13 -0.11 -16.05
C HIS A 67 -0.86 -0.16 -17.41
N ALA A 68 -0.19 0.26 -18.49
CA ALA A 68 -0.53 -0.19 -19.86
C ALA A 68 0.45 0.29 -20.97
N GLY A 69 1.19 1.37 -20.77
CA GLY A 69 1.73 2.14 -21.92
C GLY A 69 3.25 2.17 -22.10
N GLY A 70 4.02 1.60 -21.19
CA GLY A 70 5.48 1.70 -21.24
C GLY A 70 6.05 1.00 -22.48
N ARG A 71 6.75 1.74 -23.34
CA ARG A 71 7.63 1.12 -24.35
C ARG A 71 8.70 0.35 -23.58
N GLY A 72 8.62 -0.98 -23.62
CA GLY A 72 9.66 -1.84 -23.07
C GLY A 72 10.97 -1.54 -23.78
N LEU A 73 11.85 -0.78 -23.13
CA LEU A 73 13.21 -0.58 -23.61
C LEU A 73 14.07 -1.63 -22.91
N GLY A 74 14.76 -2.44 -23.71
CA GLY A 74 15.74 -3.44 -23.26
C GLY A 74 17.01 -2.81 -22.67
N GLY A 75 16.84 -1.93 -21.69
CA GLY A 75 17.91 -1.32 -20.91
C GLY A 75 18.25 -2.13 -19.66
N ARG A 76 19.49 -2.01 -19.17
CA ARG A 76 19.88 -2.62 -17.89
C ARG A 76 19.29 -1.78 -16.75
N PHE A 77 18.32 -2.34 -16.04
CA PHE A 77 17.83 -1.80 -14.77
C PHE A 77 18.47 -2.59 -13.63
N MET A 78 19.22 -1.90 -12.77
CA MET A 78 19.90 -2.53 -11.63
C MET A 78 19.11 -2.23 -10.36
N VAL A 79 18.65 -3.28 -9.68
CA VAL A 79 18.02 -3.17 -8.36
C VAL A 79 19.08 -3.46 -7.30
N PRO A 80 19.46 -2.50 -6.43
CA PRO A 80 20.36 -2.79 -5.32
C PRO A 80 19.67 -3.73 -4.33
N MET A 81 20.45 -4.65 -3.74
CA MET A 81 19.95 -5.47 -2.65
C MET A 81 19.97 -4.64 -1.37
N PHE A 82 18.83 -4.52 -0.70
CA PHE A 82 18.70 -3.79 0.55
C PHE A 82 17.95 -4.63 1.59
N LYS A 83 18.24 -4.39 2.86
CA LYS A 83 17.51 -4.94 4.01
C LYS A 83 17.48 -3.88 5.10
N PHE A 84 16.29 -3.48 5.50
CA PHE A 84 16.08 -2.55 6.60
C PHE A 84 14.79 -2.91 7.32
N THR A 85 14.66 -2.40 8.54
CA THR A 85 13.42 -2.41 9.32
C THR A 85 13.05 -0.96 9.59
N PHE A 86 11.76 -0.66 9.59
CA PHE A 86 11.25 0.67 9.88
C PHE A 86 10.14 0.54 10.92
N GLU A 87 10.13 1.47 11.86
CA GLU A 87 9.15 1.59 12.94
C GLU A 87 8.79 3.06 13.07
N PHE A 88 7.50 3.34 13.27
CA PHE A 88 7.00 4.69 13.51
C PHE A 88 5.72 4.62 14.35
N GLU A 89 5.44 5.69 15.07
CA GLU A 89 4.18 5.84 15.81
C GLU A 89 3.15 6.57 14.93
N ALA A 90 2.19 5.82 14.38
CA ALA A 90 1.20 6.39 13.46
C ALA A 90 0.20 7.37 14.13
N SER A 91 0.19 7.46 15.47
CA SER A 91 -0.79 8.27 16.20
C SER A 91 -0.60 9.78 15.91
N GLU A 92 0.64 10.24 15.83
CA GLU A 92 0.98 11.64 15.56
C GLU A 92 0.56 12.03 14.14
N ASP A 93 1.00 11.27 13.12
CA ASP A 93 0.65 11.49 11.72
C ASP A 93 -0.87 11.45 11.49
N MET A 94 -1.58 10.52 12.14
CA MET A 94 -3.04 10.45 12.03
C MET A 94 -3.74 11.69 12.58
N ARG A 95 -3.23 12.28 13.66
CA ARG A 95 -3.77 13.54 14.21
C ARG A 95 -3.52 14.71 13.26
N GLU A 96 -2.35 14.77 12.63
CA GLU A 96 -2.04 15.78 11.61
C GLU A 96 -2.95 15.66 10.38
N LEU A 97 -3.32 14.44 10.00
CA LEU A 97 -4.30 14.15 8.94
C LEU A 97 -5.76 14.42 9.37
N GLY A 98 -6.00 14.89 10.59
CA GLY A 98 -7.32 15.24 11.12
C GLY A 98 -8.07 14.10 11.82
N VAL A 99 -7.45 12.93 11.96
CA VAL A 99 -8.01 11.79 12.72
C VAL A 99 -7.66 11.96 14.20
N THR A 100 -8.23 12.98 14.85
CA THR A 100 -7.94 13.29 16.26
C THR A 100 -8.85 12.56 17.23
N GLY A 101 -10.13 12.36 16.87
CA GLY A 101 -11.12 11.76 17.75
C GLY A 101 -10.74 10.37 18.27
N ALA A 102 -10.01 9.59 17.45
CA ALA A 102 -9.54 8.27 17.87
C ALA A 102 -8.54 8.31 19.04
N PHE A 103 -7.89 9.44 19.29
CA PHE A 103 -6.84 9.61 20.30
C PHE A 103 -7.21 10.58 21.42
N GLU A 104 -8.36 11.27 21.30
CA GLU A 104 -8.83 12.31 22.22
C GLU A 104 -10.14 11.90 22.93
N GLY A 105 -10.29 10.61 23.25
CA GLY A 105 -11.46 10.10 23.96
C GLY A 105 -12.71 9.92 23.10
N GLY A 106 -12.54 9.61 21.81
CA GLY A 106 -13.63 9.33 20.89
C GLY A 106 -14.50 8.13 21.28
N ASP A 107 -15.62 7.98 20.57
CA ASP A 107 -16.58 6.92 20.84
C ASP A 107 -16.10 5.56 20.31
N PHE A 108 -15.65 4.71 21.23
CA PHE A 108 -15.30 3.32 20.99
C PHE A 108 -16.26 2.34 21.67
N SER A 109 -17.49 2.77 21.98
CA SER A 109 -18.48 1.96 22.70
C SER A 109 -18.81 0.62 22.00
N GLY A 110 -18.61 0.53 20.68
CA GLY A 110 -18.75 -0.71 19.91
C GLY A 110 -17.59 -1.71 20.05
N MET A 111 -16.46 -1.31 20.63
CA MET A 111 -15.26 -2.17 20.75
C MET A 111 -15.20 -2.96 22.06
N VAL A 112 -15.96 -2.56 23.09
CA VAL A 112 -16.05 -3.31 24.35
C VAL A 112 -17.49 -3.34 24.85
N ALA A 113 -18.02 -4.54 25.09
CA ALA A 113 -19.24 -4.67 25.88
C ALA A 113 -18.87 -4.39 27.33
N GLY A 114 -19.43 -3.34 27.93
CA GLY A 114 -19.28 -3.10 29.36
C GLY A 114 -19.70 -4.35 30.13
N GLY A 115 -18.75 -4.95 30.85
CA GLY A 115 -19.00 -6.07 31.76
C GLY A 115 -19.78 -5.61 32.99
N THR A 116 -20.97 -5.06 32.82
CA THR A 116 -21.96 -5.02 33.89
C THR A 116 -22.73 -6.33 33.83
N GLY A 117 -22.37 -7.27 34.71
CA GLY A 117 -23.27 -8.36 35.03
C GLY A 117 -24.62 -7.78 35.50
N PHE A 118 -25.68 -8.11 34.75
CA PHE A 118 -27.12 -8.23 35.02
C PHE A 118 -27.76 -7.45 36.21
N PRO A 119 -29.02 -6.99 36.09
CA PRO A 119 -30.14 -7.94 36.12
C PRO A 119 -30.92 -7.97 34.81
N SER A 120 -31.44 -9.16 34.52
CA SER A 120 -32.51 -9.43 33.56
C SER A 120 -33.50 -8.28 33.46
N GLN A 121 -33.72 -7.76 32.26
CA GLN A 121 -34.99 -7.09 32.00
C GLN A 121 -36.07 -8.17 32.11
N GLU A 122 -36.80 -8.10 33.22
CA GLU A 122 -38.02 -8.82 33.47
C GLU A 122 -38.96 -8.57 32.28
N CYS A 123 -39.33 -9.64 31.59
CA CYS A 123 -40.31 -9.62 30.52
C CYS A 123 -41.68 -9.37 31.17
N THR A 124 -42.01 -8.10 31.43
CA THR A 124 -43.33 -7.73 31.94
C THR A 124 -44.33 -7.88 30.80
N THR A 125 -45.08 -8.98 30.87
CA THR A 125 -46.31 -9.22 30.14
C THR A 125 -47.28 -8.05 30.33
N ARG A 126 -47.81 -7.54 29.21
CA ARG A 126 -48.92 -6.59 29.21
C ARG A 126 -50.24 -7.35 29.01
N PRO A 127 -51.17 -7.24 29.95
CA PRO A 127 -52.60 -7.16 29.61
C PRO A 127 -53.28 -5.99 30.37
N PRO A 128 -54.55 -5.65 30.10
CA PRO A 128 -55.51 -6.23 29.15
C PRO A 128 -55.58 -5.53 27.79
#